data_AF-A0A939A0U4-F1
#
_entry.id   AF-A0A939A0U4-F1
#
_cell.length_a   1.000
_cell.length_b   1.000
_cell.length_c   1.000
_cell.angle_alpha   90.00
_cell.angle_beta   90.00
_cell.angle_gamma   90.00
#
_symmetry.space_group_name_H-M   'P 1'
#
loop_
_entity.id
_entity.type
_entity.pdbx_description
1 polymer ?
#
loop_
_entity_poly.entity_id
_entity_poly.type
_entity_poly.pdbx_seq_one_letter_code
_entity_poly.pdbx_strand_id
1 'polypeptide(L)'
;MKYTFDIVGVSPLLQFFNQQQQNEQKLPHQGVEYLGMHTCTLDTFLESVESVPAKWGWNLDQVVDTVIQFWLNNSDSIRYWKVRLSDAGKDNLLVTRLADITALQAEFESLLDKE
;
A
#
# COMPACT_ATOMS: atom_id res chain seq x y z
N MET A 1 -11.88 -9.01 -8.54
CA MET A 1 -11.30 -8.91 -7.18
C MET A 1 -11.95 -7.72 -6.49
N LYS A 2 -12.17 -7.76 -5.17
CA LYS A 2 -12.76 -6.64 -4.42
C LYS A 2 -11.70 -5.65 -3.93
N TYR A 3 -10.52 -6.15 -3.62
CA TYR A 3 -9.38 -5.38 -3.16
C TYR A 3 -8.29 -5.36 -4.23
N THR A 4 -7.41 -4.36 -4.15
CA THR A 4 -6.17 -4.28 -4.94
C THR A 4 -5.00 -4.04 -4.01
N PHE A 5 -3.85 -4.61 -4.36
CA PHE A 5 -2.59 -4.40 -3.68
C PHE A 5 -1.52 -4.05 -4.69
N ASP A 6 -0.85 -2.92 -4.50
CA ASP A 6 0.15 -2.41 -5.43
C ASP A 6 1.37 -1.85 -4.68
N ILE A 7 2.54 -1.91 -5.31
CA ILE A 7 3.70 -1.13 -4.87
C ILE A 7 3.66 0.24 -5.55
N VAL A 8 3.59 1.31 -4.76
CA VAL A 8 3.44 2.68 -5.25
C VAL A 8 4.79 3.36 -5.43
N GLY A 9 5.76 3.05 -4.58
CA GLY A 9 7.04 3.74 -4.62
C GLY A 9 8.00 3.42 -3.50
N VAL A 10 9.09 4.17 -3.47
CA VAL A 10 10.01 4.26 -2.34
C VAL A 10 9.98 5.70 -1.85
N SER A 11 9.85 5.90 -0.54
CA SER A 11 9.76 7.21 0.09
C SER A 11 10.64 7.29 1.34
N PRO A 12 11.29 8.43 1.62
CA PRO A 12 11.95 8.64 2.90
C PRO A 12 10.98 8.48 4.07
N LEU A 13 11.40 7.83 5.15
CA LEU A 13 10.59 7.53 6.34
C LEU A 13 9.81 8.75 6.84
N LEU A 14 10.51 9.87 7.03
CA LEU A 14 9.90 11.10 7.55
C LEU A 14 8.88 11.70 6.59
N GLN A 15 9.12 11.60 5.28
CA GLN A 15 8.18 12.09 4.28
C GLN A 15 6.91 11.23 4.30
N PHE A 16 7.05 9.91 4.29
CA PHE A 16 5.93 8.98 4.40
C PHE A 16 5.12 9.22 5.68
N PHE A 17 5.79 9.35 6.82
CA PHE A 17 5.14 9.64 8.10
C PHE A 17 4.34 10.95 8.07
N ASN A 18 4.92 12.04 7.55
CA ASN A 18 4.23 13.32 7.44
C ASN A 18 2.99 13.22 6.54
N GLN A 19 3.07 12.44 5.44
CA GLN A 19 1.93 12.19 4.57
C GLN A 19 0.82 11.39 5.26
N GLN A 20 1.19 10.36 6.04
CA GLN A 20 0.22 9.60 6.85
C GLN A 20 -0.54 10.51 7.81
N GLN A 21 0.17 11.36 8.57
CA GLN A 21 -0.49 12.29 9.49
C GLN A 21 -1.43 13.28 8.80
N GLN A 22 -1.04 13.81 7.64
CA GLN A 22 -1.91 14.71 6.88
C GLN A 22 -3.15 13.99 6.34
N ASN A 23 -3.02 12.72 5.97
CA ASN A 23 -4.13 11.90 5.49
C ASN A 23 -5.08 11.50 6.62
N GLU A 24 -4.57 11.26 7.85
CA GLU A 24 -5.42 11.02 9.03
C GLU A 24 -6.25 12.26 9.41
N GLN A 25 -5.74 13.47 9.12
CA GLN A 25 -6.44 14.73 9.39
C GLN A 25 -7.50 15.08 8.34
N LYS A 26 -7.34 14.58 7.12
CA LYS A 26 -8.37 14.66 6.08
C LYS A 26 -9.36 13.53 6.32
N LEU A 27 -10.65 13.76 6.01
CA LEU A 27 -11.67 12.72 6.17
C LEU A 27 -11.13 11.40 5.60
N PRO A 28 -11.18 10.28 6.35
CA PRO A 28 -10.62 9.03 5.87
C PRO A 28 -11.25 8.71 4.51
N HIS A 29 -10.45 8.70 3.44
CA HIS A 29 -10.87 8.07 2.20
C HIS A 29 -11.11 6.61 2.55
N GLN A 30 -12.39 6.26 2.75
CA GLN A 30 -12.78 5.02 3.42
C GLN A 30 -12.31 3.84 2.57
N GLY A 31 -11.30 3.12 3.05
CA GLY A 31 -10.81 1.91 2.40
C GLY A 31 -9.65 2.07 1.43
N VAL A 32 -8.77 3.07 1.61
CA VAL A 32 -7.44 3.12 0.99
C VAL A 32 -6.36 3.24 2.05
N GLU A 33 -5.50 2.23 2.15
CA GLU A 33 -4.42 2.17 3.12
C GLU A 33 -3.06 2.12 2.43
N TYR A 34 -2.18 3.03 2.85
CA TYR A 34 -0.79 3.04 2.41
C TYR A 34 0.08 2.46 3.52
N LEU A 35 0.87 1.44 3.20
CA LEU A 35 1.69 0.70 4.15
C LEU A 35 3.17 0.91 3.81
N GLY A 36 3.96 1.23 4.83
CA GLY A 36 5.40 1.44 4.72
C GLY A 36 6.18 0.25 5.26
N MET A 37 7.17 -0.23 4.53
CA MET A 37 7.97 -1.39 4.92
C MET A 37 9.44 -1.25 4.57
N HIS A 38 10.31 -1.82 5.40
CA HIS A 38 11.77 -1.78 5.23
C HIS A 38 12.31 -2.91 4.35
N THR A 39 11.48 -3.91 4.03
CA THR A 39 11.87 -5.11 3.28
C THR A 39 10.85 -5.43 2.20
N CYS A 40 11.33 -5.79 1.01
CA CYS A 40 10.49 -6.22 -0.11
C CYS A 40 10.39 -7.76 -0.13
N THR A 41 9.63 -8.32 0.81
CA THR A 41 9.39 -9.76 0.95
C THR A 41 7.90 -10.04 1.15
N LEU A 42 7.45 -11.22 0.72
CA LEU A 42 6.06 -11.63 0.88
C LEU A 42 5.65 -11.64 2.35
N ASP A 43 6.49 -12.16 3.24
CA ASP A 43 6.21 -12.21 4.68
C ASP A 43 5.93 -10.82 5.26
N THR A 44 6.77 -9.83 4.92
CA THR A 44 6.56 -8.44 5.36
C THR A 44 5.29 -7.84 4.79
N PHE A 45 4.90 -8.20 3.56
CA PHE A 45 3.65 -7.72 2.97
C PHE A 45 2.46 -8.31 3.74
N LEU A 46 2.49 -9.61 4.02
CA LEU A 46 1.43 -10.31 4.77
C LEU A 46 1.29 -9.75 6.19
N GLU A 47 2.40 -9.64 6.93
CA GLU A 47 2.42 -9.04 8.27
C GLU A 47 1.85 -7.62 8.28
N SER A 48 2.18 -6.81 7.26
CA SER A 48 1.71 -5.42 7.18
C SER A 48 0.19 -5.32 6.98
N VAL A 49 -0.41 -6.25 6.23
CA VAL A 49 -1.84 -6.21 5.90
C VAL A 49 -2.73 -6.85 6.95
N GLU A 50 -2.21 -7.70 7.85
CA GLU A 50 -3.01 -8.35 8.90
C GLU A 50 -3.73 -7.36 9.82
N SER A 51 -3.14 -6.18 10.04
CA SER A 51 -3.72 -5.13 10.89
C SER A 51 -4.81 -4.28 10.21
N VAL A 52 -4.89 -4.30 8.87
CA VAL A 52 -5.75 -3.41 8.08
C VAL A 52 -7.23 -3.83 8.10
N PRO A 53 -7.59 -5.12 7.96
CA PRO A 53 -9.00 -5.55 7.95
C PRO A 53 -9.78 -5.18 9.21
N ALA A 54 -9.12 -5.18 10.38
CA ALA A 54 -9.74 -4.79 11.64
C ALA A 54 -10.21 -3.33 11.64
N LYS A 55 -9.54 -2.46 10.89
CA LYS A 55 -9.87 -1.03 10.77
C LYS A 55 -11.11 -0.78 9.90
N TRP A 56 -11.34 -1.62 8.88
CA TRP A 56 -12.37 -1.39 7.85
C TRP A 56 -13.46 -2.46 7.77
N GLY A 57 -13.40 -3.49 8.62
CA GLY A 57 -14.29 -4.65 8.54
C GLY A 57 -14.09 -5.46 7.25
N TRP A 58 -12.87 -5.47 6.71
CA TRP A 58 -12.57 -6.25 5.50
C TRP A 58 -12.43 -7.74 5.81
N ASN A 59 -12.58 -8.55 4.76
CA ASN A 59 -12.34 -10.00 4.86
C ASN A 59 -10.82 -10.23 4.75
N LEU A 60 -10.20 -10.68 5.85
CA LEU A 60 -8.76 -10.94 5.93
C LEU A 60 -8.29 -11.96 4.88
N ASP A 61 -9.01 -13.06 4.69
CA ASP A 61 -8.64 -14.10 3.73
C ASP A 61 -8.56 -13.56 2.30
N GLN A 62 -9.51 -12.69 1.91
CA GLN A 62 -9.51 -12.05 0.59
C GLN A 62 -8.39 -11.01 0.44
N VAL A 63 -8.06 -10.29 1.51
CA VAL A 63 -6.94 -9.34 1.52
C VAL A 63 -5.61 -10.08 1.36
N VAL A 64 -5.41 -11.15 2.13
CA VAL A 64 -4.24 -12.02 2.04
C VAL A 64 -4.11 -12.65 0.66
N ASP A 65 -5.20 -13.20 0.12
CA ASP A 65 -5.21 -13.75 -1.25
C ASP A 65 -4.82 -12.69 -2.28
N THR A 66 -5.32 -11.45 -2.15
CA THR A 66 -4.96 -10.34 -3.05
C THR A 66 -3.45 -10.05 -3.02
N VAL A 67 -2.82 -10.05 -1.83
CA VAL A 67 -1.37 -9.85 -1.69
C VAL A 67 -0.58 -11.02 -2.31
N ILE A 68 -1.02 -12.26 -2.09
CA ILE A 68 -0.38 -13.46 -2.66
C ILE A 68 -0.49 -13.44 -4.19
N GLN A 69 -1.66 -13.14 -4.73
CA GLN A 69 -1.87 -13.03 -6.17
C GLN A 69 -1.03 -11.90 -6.77
N PHE A 70 -0.95 -10.74 -6.12
CA PHE A 70 -0.04 -9.68 -6.54
C PHE A 70 1.40 -10.20 -6.59
N TRP A 71 1.84 -10.90 -5.54
CA TRP A 71 3.21 -11.38 -5.44
C TRP A 71 3.58 -12.38 -6.55
N LEU A 72 2.70 -13.35 -6.81
CA LEU A 72 2.92 -14.37 -7.82
C LEU A 72 2.90 -13.81 -9.24
N ASN A 73 2.04 -12.83 -9.51
CA ASN A 73 1.82 -12.30 -10.87
C ASN A 73 2.77 -11.13 -11.24
N ASN A 74 3.48 -10.53 -10.27
CA ASN A 74 4.28 -9.31 -10.49
C ASN A 74 5.77 -9.48 -10.13
N SER A 75 6.35 -10.65 -10.41
CA SER A 75 7.73 -10.99 -10.04
C SER A 75 8.79 -9.99 -10.55
N ASP A 76 8.64 -9.47 -11.77
CA ASP A 76 9.54 -8.46 -12.33
C ASP A 76 9.45 -7.11 -11.59
N SER A 77 8.23 -6.68 -11.27
CA SER A 77 7.98 -5.46 -10.49
C SER A 77 8.58 -5.59 -9.09
N ILE A 78 8.37 -6.72 -8.43
CA ILE A 78 8.95 -7.01 -7.11
C ILE A 78 10.47 -6.96 -7.15
N ARG A 79 11.09 -7.57 -8.17
CA ARG A 79 12.54 -7.53 -8.34
C ARG A 79 13.03 -6.10 -8.52
N TYR A 80 12.35 -5.31 -9.35
CA TYR A 80 12.68 -3.91 -9.56
C TYR A 80 12.62 -3.11 -8.24
N TRP A 81 11.52 -3.23 -7.50
CA TRP A 81 11.34 -2.51 -6.24
C TRP A 81 12.29 -2.95 -5.13
N LYS A 82 12.65 -4.24 -5.09
CA LYS A 82 13.68 -4.75 -4.18
C LYS A 82 15.04 -4.11 -4.42
N VAL A 83 15.43 -3.94 -5.69
CA VAL A 83 16.67 -3.24 -6.07
C VAL A 83 16.57 -1.76 -5.70
N ARG A 84 15.48 -1.09 -6.08
CA ARG A 84 15.25 0.33 -5.78
C ARG A 84 15.27 0.66 -4.29
N LEU A 85 14.70 -0.19 -3.45
CA LEU A 85 14.72 -0.02 -2.00
C LEU A 85 16.15 -0.17 -1.45
N SER A 86 16.90 -1.15 -1.95
CA SER A 86 18.30 -1.36 -1.56
C SER A 86 19.16 -0.15 -1.94
N ASP A 87 18.95 0.41 -3.13
CA ASP A 87 19.70 1.57 -3.63
C ASP A 87 19.36 2.87 -2.89
N ALA A 88 18.11 3.02 -2.43
CA ALA A 88 17.66 4.21 -1.71
C ALA A 88 18.30 4.33 -0.31
N GLY A 89 18.67 3.21 0.32
CA GLY A 89 19.29 3.17 1.64
C GLY A 89 18.29 3.08 2.80
N LYS A 90 18.82 3.02 4.03
CA LYS A 90 18.09 2.55 5.23
C LYS A 90 16.97 3.47 5.72
N ASP A 91 17.05 4.76 5.41
CA ASP A 91 16.05 5.76 5.84
C ASP A 91 14.85 5.85 4.89
N ASN A 92 14.69 4.87 4.00
CA ASN A 92 13.60 4.79 3.05
C ASN A 92 12.72 3.58 3.31
N LEU A 93 11.45 3.74 2.95
CA LEU A 93 10.43 2.72 3.01
C LEU A 93 9.98 2.39 1.59
N LEU A 94 9.74 1.11 1.34
CA LEU A 94 8.87 0.70 0.26
C LEU A 94 7.44 1.04 0.67
N VAL A 95 6.72 1.72 -0.20
CA VAL A 95 5.34 2.13 0.01
C VAL A 95 4.45 1.25 -0.85
N THR A 96 3.57 0.52 -0.20
CA THR A 96 2.51 -0.25 -0.84
C THR A 96 1.15 0.37 -0.55
N ARG A 97 0.16 0.03 -1.36
CA ARG A 97 -1.22 0.46 -1.19
C ARG A 97 -2.12 -0.76 -1.22
N LEU A 98 -2.96 -0.89 -0.21
CA LEU A 98 -4.07 -1.83 -0.16
C LEU A 98 -5.36 -1.03 -0.19
N ALA A 99 -6.25 -1.32 -1.15
CA ALA A 99 -7.49 -0.56 -1.29
C ALA A 99 -8.67 -1.43 -1.70
N ASP A 100 -9.87 -1.04 -1.28
CA ASP A 100 -11.10 -1.44 -1.99
C ASP A 100 -11.13 -0.73 -3.35
N ILE A 101 -11.48 -1.45 -4.41
CA ILE A 101 -11.44 -0.90 -5.78
C ILE A 101 -12.39 0.31 -5.92
N THR A 102 -13.53 0.29 -5.24
CA THR A 102 -14.51 1.39 -5.27
C THR A 102 -13.97 2.63 -4.56
N ALA A 103 -13.31 2.42 -3.42
CA ALA A 103 -12.68 3.48 -2.65
C ALA A 103 -11.53 4.13 -3.43
N LEU A 104 -10.71 3.30 -4.08
CA LEU A 104 -9.60 3.75 -4.90
C LEU A 104 -10.08 4.58 -6.10
N GLN A 105 -11.16 4.14 -6.76
CA GLN A 105 -11.73 4.90 -7.86
C GLN A 105 -12.21 6.28 -7.39
N ALA A 106 -12.91 6.35 -6.26
CA ALA A 106 -13.37 7.61 -5.69
C ALA A 106 -12.20 8.54 -5.28
N GLU A 107 -11.10 7.98 -4.76
CA GLU A 107 -9.87 8.74 -4.49
C GLU A 107 -9.33 9.37 -5.78
N PHE A 108 -9.20 8.59 -6.87
CA PHE A 108 -8.73 9.09 -8.15
C PHE A 108 -9.65 10.12 -8.77
N GLU A 109 -10.96 9.91 -8.74
CA GLU A 109 -11.96 10.89 -9.20
C GLU A 109 -11.82 12.21 -8.43
N SER A 110 -11.64 12.16 -7.10
CA SER A 110 -11.44 13.37 -6.28
C SER A 110 -10.16 14.14 -6.58
N LEU A 111 -9.13 13.46 -7.13
CA LEU A 111 -7.89 14.08 -7.56
C LEU A 111 -8.04 14.74 -8.94
N LEU A 112 -8.90 14.18 -9.81
CA LEU A 112 -9.18 14.68 -11.15
C LEU A 112 -10.20 15.83 -11.16
N ASP A 113 -11.20 15.80 -10.27
CA ASP A 113 -12.20 16.88 -10.10
C ASP A 113 -11.62 18.16 -9.46
N LYS A 114 -10.31 18.19 -9.17
CA LYS A 114 -9.59 19.39 -8.70
C LYS A 114 -9.01 20.24 -9.84
N GLU A 115 -9.39 19.99 -11.09
CA GLU A 115 -9.10 20.86 -12.25
C GLU A 115 -10.18 21.92 -12.51
#